data_AF-A0A3N0G6G2-F1
#
_entry.id   AF-A0A3N0G6G2-F1
#
_cell.length_a   1.000
_cell.length_b   1.000
_cell.length_c   1.000
_cell.angle_alpha   90.00
_cell.angle_beta   90.00
_cell.angle_gamma   90.00
#
_symmetry.space_group_name_H-M   'P 1'
#
loop_
_entity.id
_entity.type
_entity.pdbx_description
1 polymer ?
#
loop_
_entity_poly.entity_id
_entity_poly.type
_entity_poly.pdbx_seq_one_letter_code
_entity_poly.pdbx_strand_id
1 'polypeptide(L)'
;MKSAIIIAAIMMALGAGVGVQSWRLHNARQLTEQQAQTLSLQQTALDEKSSQLKTLSEQAERNNLEQARLRDMAAETQAALSERQKVVMRLQHENEALKRWADTDLPADIIRLRQHPAFTGGRAYREWLSQANALPLPSGQSANQR
;
A
#
# COMPACT_ATOMS: atom_id res chain seq x y z
N MET A 1 -49.37 -85.41 28.65
CA MET A 1 -47.96 -85.36 28.20
C MET A 1 -47.76 -84.46 26.97
N LYS A 2 -48.52 -84.62 25.88
CA LYS A 2 -48.37 -83.79 24.66
C LYS A 2 -48.56 -82.27 24.87
N SER A 3 -49.54 -81.86 25.68
CA SER A 3 -49.79 -80.45 26.01
C SER A 3 -48.66 -79.78 26.80
N ALA A 4 -48.01 -80.49 27.71
CA ALA A 4 -46.87 -79.99 28.49
C ALA A 4 -45.64 -79.74 27.60
N ILE A 5 -45.42 -80.60 26.60
CA ILE A 5 -44.33 -80.45 25.63
C ILE A 5 -44.54 -79.22 24.75
N ILE A 6 -45.78 -78.96 24.33
CA ILE A 6 -46.13 -77.78 23.52
C ILE A 6 -45.90 -76.49 24.33
N ILE A 7 -46.31 -76.45 25.60
CA ILE A 7 -46.11 -75.27 26.46
C ILE A 7 -44.61 -75.02 26.70
N ALA A 8 -43.83 -76.08 26.94
CA ALA A 8 -42.38 -75.97 27.10
C ALA A 8 -41.69 -75.45 25.84
N ALA A 9 -42.10 -75.92 24.65
CA ALA A 9 -41.57 -75.45 23.37
C ALA A 9 -41.90 -73.96 23.11
N ILE A 10 -43.11 -73.52 23.44
CA ILE A 10 -43.51 -72.12 23.31
C ILE A 10 -42.71 -71.22 24.26
N MET A 11 -42.51 -71.62 25.52
CA MET A 11 -41.69 -70.84 26.45
C MET A 11 -40.22 -70.74 26.00
N MET A 12 -39.67 -71.82 25.44
CA MET A 12 -38.31 -71.80 24.90
C MET A 12 -38.20 -70.87 23.68
N ALA A 13 -39.19 -70.90 22.78
CA ALA A 13 -39.24 -70.01 21.62
C ALA A 13 -39.38 -68.52 22.02
N LEU A 14 -40.21 -68.23 23.03
CA LEU A 14 -40.38 -66.88 23.57
C LEU A 14 -39.11 -66.39 24.27
N GLY A 15 -38.46 -67.24 25.07
CA GLY A 15 -37.18 -66.92 25.71
C GLY A 15 -36.06 -66.63 24.71
N ALA A 16 -35.98 -67.43 23.64
CA ALA A 16 -35.05 -67.20 22.53
C ALA A 16 -35.34 -65.87 21.80
N GLY A 17 -36.62 -65.57 21.54
CA GLY A 17 -37.03 -64.32 20.91
C GLY A 17 -36.64 -63.09 21.73
N VAL A 18 -36.88 -63.11 23.05
CA VAL A 18 -36.50 -62.03 23.97
C VAL A 18 -34.98 -61.90 24.07
N GLY A 19 -34.25 -63.01 24.12
CA GLY A 19 -32.77 -63.01 24.15
C GLY A 19 -32.16 -62.35 22.91
N VAL A 20 -32.68 -62.68 21.72
CA VAL A 20 -32.22 -62.08 20.45
C VAL A 20 -32.55 -60.59 20.38
N GLN A 21 -33.74 -60.17 20.83
CA GLN A 21 -34.10 -58.74 20.86
C GLN A 21 -33.23 -57.94 21.83
N SER A 22 -32.95 -58.50 23.01
CA SER A 22 -32.07 -57.88 24.00
C SER A 22 -30.64 -57.73 23.47
N TRP A 23 -30.11 -58.76 22.81
CA TRP A 23 -28.77 -58.72 22.20
C TRP A 23 -28.67 -57.69 21.06
N ARG A 24 -29.66 -57.64 20.15
CA ARG A 24 -29.70 -56.64 19.07
C ARG A 24 -29.81 -55.22 19.62
N LEU A 25 -30.62 -55.01 20.65
CA LEU A 25 -30.78 -53.70 21.28
C LEU A 25 -29.50 -53.28 22.00
N HIS A 26 -28.81 -54.21 22.66
CA HIS A 26 -27.53 -53.93 23.30
C HIS A 26 -26.44 -53.55 22.29
N ASN A 27 -26.30 -54.32 21.19
CA ASN A 27 -25.34 -53.98 20.12
C ASN A 27 -25.69 -52.67 19.40
N ALA A 28 -26.97 -52.41 19.13
CA ALA A 28 -27.42 -51.18 18.49
C ALA A 28 -27.17 -49.95 19.37
N ARG A 29 -27.32 -50.10 20.70
CA ARG A 29 -27.01 -49.03 21.67
C ARG A 29 -25.52 -48.73 21.70
N GLN A 30 -24.66 -49.75 21.76
CA GLN A 30 -23.21 -49.54 21.75
C GLN A 30 -22.73 -48.80 20.49
N LEU A 31 -23.25 -49.19 19.31
CA LEU A 31 -22.88 -48.51 18.06
C LEU A 31 -23.36 -47.05 18.04
N THR A 32 -24.59 -46.80 18.52
CA THR A 32 -25.15 -45.44 18.61
C THR A 32 -24.37 -44.57 19.60
N GLU A 33 -23.97 -45.12 20.75
CA GLU A 33 -23.17 -44.41 21.75
C GLU A 33 -21.77 -44.06 21.22
N GLN A 34 -21.12 -45.00 20.51
CA GLN A 34 -19.83 -44.72 19.85
C GLN A 34 -19.98 -43.64 18.77
N GLN A 35 -21.02 -43.73 17.94
CA GLN A 35 -21.30 -42.70 16.94
C GLN A 35 -21.57 -41.35 17.59
N ALA A 36 -22.37 -41.30 18.65
CA ALA A 36 -22.65 -40.06 19.38
C ALA A 36 -21.37 -39.44 19.97
N GLN A 37 -20.47 -40.25 20.53
CA GLN A 37 -19.17 -39.77 21.02
C GLN A 37 -18.27 -39.25 19.89
N THR A 38 -18.20 -39.97 18.76
CA THR A 38 -17.40 -39.50 17.61
C THR A 38 -17.97 -38.20 17.02
N LEU A 39 -19.29 -38.07 16.98
CA LEU A 39 -19.96 -36.87 16.50
C LEU A 39 -19.73 -35.70 17.45
N SER A 40 -19.81 -35.91 18.76
CA SER A 40 -19.52 -34.85 19.75
C SER A 40 -18.06 -34.40 19.69
N LEU A 41 -17.12 -35.33 19.46
CA LEU A 41 -15.70 -35.01 19.28
C LEU A 41 -15.47 -34.18 18.01
N GLN A 42 -16.11 -34.57 16.90
CA GLN A 42 -16.02 -33.81 15.64
C GLN A 42 -16.66 -32.42 15.75
N GLN A 43 -17.81 -32.30 16.42
CA GLN A 43 -18.44 -31.00 16.69
C GLN A 43 -17.53 -30.11 17.52
N THR A 44 -16.96 -30.64 18.60
CA THR A 44 -16.02 -29.89 19.45
C THR A 44 -14.79 -29.42 18.66
N ALA A 45 -14.23 -30.30 17.82
CA ALA A 45 -13.10 -29.94 16.96
C ALA A 45 -13.48 -28.89 15.91
N LEU A 46 -14.68 -28.96 15.34
CA LEU A 46 -15.19 -27.96 14.40
C LEU A 46 -15.43 -26.61 15.07
N ASP A 47 -16.00 -26.59 16.27
CA ASP A 47 -16.22 -25.37 17.05
C ASP A 47 -14.89 -24.72 17.43
N GLU A 48 -13.90 -25.53 17.84
CA GLU A 48 -12.54 -25.05 18.10
C GLU A 48 -11.93 -24.43 16.83
N LYS A 49 -12.01 -25.13 15.69
CA LYS A 49 -11.51 -24.61 14.41
C LYS A 49 -12.24 -23.35 13.95
N SER A 50 -13.55 -23.29 14.12
CA SER A 50 -14.37 -22.12 13.82
C SER A 50 -13.96 -20.92 14.68
N SER A 51 -13.73 -21.14 15.97
CA SER A 51 -13.22 -20.10 16.87
C SER A 51 -11.82 -19.61 16.46
N GLN A 52 -10.91 -20.52 16.09
CA GLN A 52 -9.58 -20.20 15.58
C GLN A 52 -9.68 -19.37 14.29
N LEU A 53 -10.51 -19.79 13.33
CA LEU A 53 -10.72 -19.05 12.09
C LEU A 53 -11.29 -17.66 12.34
N LYS A 54 -12.25 -17.52 13.27
CA LYS A 54 -12.81 -16.22 13.65
C LYS A 54 -11.72 -15.30 14.21
N THR A 55 -10.90 -15.79 15.15
CA THR A 55 -9.79 -15.00 15.72
C THR A 55 -8.76 -14.60 14.67
N LEU A 56 -8.41 -15.52 13.76
CA LEU A 56 -7.49 -15.23 12.66
C LEU A 56 -8.08 -14.22 11.68
N SER A 57 -9.37 -14.31 11.36
CA SER A 57 -10.03 -13.33 10.48
C SER A 57 -10.07 -11.94 11.11
N GLU A 58 -10.39 -11.84 12.40
CA GLU A 58 -10.38 -10.55 13.12
C GLU A 58 -8.98 -9.96 13.18
N GLN A 59 -7.95 -10.79 13.41
CA GLN A 59 -6.57 -10.34 13.41
C GLN A 59 -6.09 -9.93 12.02
N ALA A 60 -6.45 -10.69 10.99
CA ALA A 60 -6.12 -10.39 9.59
C ALA A 60 -6.81 -9.11 9.12
N GLU A 61 -8.07 -8.88 9.49
CA GLU A 61 -8.79 -7.65 9.19
C GLU A 61 -8.12 -6.44 9.83
N ARG A 62 -7.81 -6.50 11.13
CA ARG A 62 -7.05 -5.44 11.81
C ARG A 62 -5.69 -5.21 11.17
N ASN A 63 -4.97 -6.28 10.87
CA ASN A 63 -3.67 -6.19 10.24
C ASN A 63 -3.74 -5.57 8.84
N ASN A 64 -4.77 -5.92 8.05
CA ASN A 64 -4.99 -5.33 6.73
C ASN A 64 -5.30 -3.84 6.80
N LEU A 65 -6.11 -3.40 7.78
CA LEU A 65 -6.39 -1.98 8.01
C LEU A 65 -5.12 -1.21 8.39
N GLU A 66 -4.33 -1.73 9.33
CA GLU A 66 -3.06 -1.11 9.72
C GLU A 66 -2.05 -1.11 8.56
N GLN A 67 -1.96 -2.20 7.78
CA GLN A 67 -1.13 -2.24 6.59
C GLN A 67 -1.57 -1.23 5.53
N ALA A 68 -2.88 -1.08 5.30
CA ALA A 68 -3.42 -0.08 4.38
C ALA A 68 -3.03 1.34 4.83
N ARG A 69 -3.20 1.64 6.12
CA ARG A 69 -2.79 2.91 6.71
C ARG A 69 -1.29 3.18 6.55
N LEU A 70 -0.44 2.18 6.78
CA LEU A 70 1.00 2.29 6.58
C LEU A 70 1.36 2.54 5.11
N ARG A 71 0.67 1.87 4.18
CA ARG A 71 0.84 2.10 2.74
C ARG A 71 0.44 3.51 2.33
N ASP A 72 -0.67 4.03 2.86
CA ASP A 72 -1.12 5.40 2.59
C ASP A 72 -0.10 6.42 3.10
N MET A 73 0.40 6.25 4.33
CA MET A 73 1.47 7.10 4.87
C MET A 73 2.76 7.01 4.06
N ALA A 74 3.13 5.81 3.59
CA ALA A 74 4.30 5.63 2.72
C ALA A 74 4.10 6.33 1.37
N ALA A 75 2.89 6.27 0.79
CA ALA A 75 2.57 6.96 -0.46
C ALA A 75 2.63 8.48 -0.30
N GLU A 76 2.08 9.02 0.79
CA GLU A 76 2.11 10.46 1.09
C GLU A 76 3.56 10.95 1.28
N THR A 77 4.35 10.24 2.08
CA THR A 77 5.77 10.59 2.30
C THR A 77 6.59 10.51 1.02
N GLN A 78 6.34 9.50 0.18
CA GLN A 78 7.00 9.38 -1.13
C GLN A 78 6.60 10.53 -2.07
N ALA A 79 5.34 10.94 -2.07
CA ALA A 79 4.88 12.08 -2.86
C ALA A 79 5.55 13.39 -2.41
N ALA A 80 5.61 13.63 -1.08
CA ALA A 80 6.29 14.78 -0.52
C ALA A 80 7.80 14.79 -0.84
N LEU A 81 8.44 13.62 -0.79
CA LEU A 81 9.86 13.48 -1.15
C LEU A 81 10.10 13.78 -2.64
N SER A 82 9.25 13.25 -3.52
CA SER A 82 9.34 13.52 -4.96
C SER A 82 9.19 15.01 -5.26
N GLU A 83 8.26 15.69 -4.58
CA GLU A 83 8.07 17.13 -4.76
C GLU A 83 9.29 17.92 -4.27
N ARG A 84 9.83 17.59 -3.09
CA ARG A 84 11.06 18.20 -2.58
C ARG A 84 12.23 17.99 -3.52
N GLN A 85 12.38 16.80 -4.09
CA GLN A 85 13.44 16.51 -5.06
C GLN A 85 13.31 17.37 -6.32
N LYS A 86 12.10 17.55 -6.86
CA LYS A 86 11.87 18.44 -8.01
C LYS A 86 12.27 19.89 -7.70
N VAL A 87 11.94 20.37 -6.49
CA VAL A 87 12.33 21.73 -6.05
C VAL A 87 13.85 21.85 -5.96
N VAL A 88 14.53 20.88 -5.36
CA VAL A 88 16.01 20.88 -5.27
C VAL A 88 16.65 20.90 -6.66
N MET A 89 16.20 20.04 -7.58
CA MET A 89 16.72 20.00 -8.94
C MET A 89 16.50 21.32 -9.69
N ARG A 90 15.33 21.93 -9.53
CA ARG A 90 15.03 23.24 -10.11
C ARG A 90 15.96 24.32 -9.58
N LEU A 91 16.11 24.41 -8.26
CA LEU A 91 17.00 25.38 -7.62
C LEU A 91 18.46 25.16 -8.03
N GLN A 92 18.89 23.91 -8.18
CA GLN A 92 20.23 23.60 -8.67
C GLN A 92 20.44 24.11 -10.10
N HIS A 93 19.48 23.86 -10.99
CA HIS A 93 19.55 24.35 -12.37
C HIS A 93 19.53 25.87 -12.46
N GLU A 94 18.67 26.52 -11.67
CA GLU A 94 18.61 27.99 -11.58
C GLU A 94 19.93 28.56 -11.04
N ASN A 95 20.53 27.94 -10.03
CA ASN A 95 21.81 28.37 -9.49
C ASN A 95 22.93 28.24 -10.53
N GLU A 96 22.99 27.12 -11.26
CA GLU A 96 23.95 26.94 -12.36
C GLU A 96 23.74 27.94 -13.50
N ALA A 97 22.49 28.28 -13.83
CA ALA A 97 22.18 29.30 -14.82
C ALA A 97 22.65 30.70 -14.37
N LEU A 98 22.39 31.06 -13.11
CA LEU A 98 22.86 32.32 -12.51
C LEU A 98 24.38 32.41 -12.47
N LYS A 99 25.05 31.31 -12.10
CA LYS A 99 26.50 31.23 -12.10
C LYS A 99 27.07 31.43 -13.52
N ARG A 100 26.51 30.72 -14.52
CA ARG A 100 26.91 30.90 -15.93
C ARG A 100 26.69 32.33 -16.42
N TRP A 101 25.59 32.97 -16.04
CA TRP A 101 25.34 34.38 -16.37
C TRP A 101 26.37 35.31 -15.72
N ALA A 102 26.71 35.09 -14.45
CA ALA A 102 27.70 35.88 -13.74
C ALA A 102 29.13 35.69 -14.28
N ASP A 103 29.45 34.49 -14.75
CA ASP A 103 30.73 34.15 -15.39
C ASP A 103 30.81 34.63 -16.86
N THR A 104 29.71 35.12 -17.45
CA THR A 104 29.71 35.65 -18.82
C THR A 104 30.34 37.04 -18.87
N ASP A 105 31.33 37.24 -19.75
CA ASP A 105 31.98 38.54 -19.94
C ASP A 105 30.99 39.65 -20.28
N LEU A 106 31.19 40.83 -19.68
CA LEU A 106 30.33 41.98 -19.94
C LEU A 106 30.47 42.41 -21.41
N PRO A 107 29.35 42.66 -22.12
CA PRO A 107 29.38 43.20 -23.47
C PRO A 107 30.19 44.50 -23.54
N ALA A 108 30.97 44.67 -24.62
CA ALA A 108 31.84 45.82 -24.83
C ALA A 108 31.08 47.17 -24.71
N ASP A 109 29.82 47.20 -25.12
CA ASP A 109 28.96 48.38 -25.02
C ASP A 109 28.71 48.81 -23.56
N ILE A 110 28.50 47.85 -22.65
CA ILE A 110 28.32 48.11 -21.22
C ILE A 110 29.65 48.56 -20.59
N ILE A 111 30.76 47.94 -20.98
CA ILE A 111 32.10 48.34 -20.53
C ILE A 111 32.39 49.78 -20.95
N ARG A 112 32.10 50.14 -22.20
CA ARG A 112 32.31 51.49 -22.76
C ARG A 112 31.40 52.53 -22.11
N LEU A 113 30.16 52.18 -21.75
CA LEU A 113 29.28 53.05 -20.97
C LEU A 113 29.80 53.29 -19.55
N ARG A 114 30.37 52.26 -18.90
CA ARG A 114 31.00 52.39 -17.57
C ARG A 114 32.28 53.22 -17.63
N GLN A 115 33.05 53.10 -18.71
CA GLN A 115 34.23 53.91 -18.98
C GLN A 115 33.83 55.29 -19.53
N HIS A 116 33.11 56.08 -18.72
CA HIS A 116 32.73 57.43 -19.13
C HIS A 116 33.68 58.50 -18.55
N PRO A 117 33.92 59.60 -19.28
CA PRO A 117 34.52 60.81 -18.73
C PRO A 117 33.71 61.37 -17.56
N ALA A 118 34.34 61.99 -16.56
CA ALA A 118 33.61 62.66 -15.49
C ALA A 118 32.82 63.86 -16.05
N PHE A 119 31.49 63.80 -16.04
CA PHE A 119 30.63 64.88 -16.52
C PHE A 119 30.17 65.76 -15.36
N THR A 120 30.32 67.08 -15.50
CA THR A 120 29.85 68.10 -14.55
C THR A 120 28.37 68.47 -14.75
N GLY A 121 27.53 67.53 -15.19
CA GLY A 121 26.07 67.71 -15.28
C GLY A 121 25.38 66.98 -16.43
N GLY A 122 24.05 66.88 -16.36
CA GLY A 122 23.25 66.07 -17.30
C GLY A 122 23.22 66.57 -18.76
N ARG A 123 23.52 67.86 -19.00
CA ARG A 123 23.62 68.41 -20.37
C ARG A 123 24.88 67.92 -21.08
N ALA A 124 26.02 67.92 -20.38
CA ALA A 124 27.30 67.41 -20.88
C ALA A 124 27.25 65.89 -21.15
N TYR A 125 26.53 65.14 -20.31
CA TYR A 125 26.28 63.72 -20.55
C TYR A 125 25.49 63.47 -21.84
N ARG A 126 24.42 64.26 -22.09
CA ARG A 126 23.57 64.11 -23.27
C ARG A 126 24.29 64.52 -24.56
N GLU A 127 25.10 65.58 -24.51
CA GLU A 127 25.98 65.99 -25.62
C GLU A 127 27.01 64.89 -25.96
N TRP A 128 27.65 64.30 -24.95
CA TRP A 128 28.59 63.19 -25.14
C TRP A 128 27.92 61.96 -25.77
N LEU A 129 26.74 61.56 -25.29
CA LEU A 129 25.98 60.46 -25.89
C LEU A 129 25.58 60.74 -27.34
N SER A 130 25.30 62.01 -27.68
CA SER A 130 24.93 62.40 -29.05
C SER A 130 26.12 62.46 -30.02
N GLN A 131 27.34 62.66 -29.50
CA GLN A 131 28.57 62.75 -30.29
C GLN A 131 29.32 61.41 -30.37
N ALA A 132 29.28 60.61 -29.30
CA ALA A 132 29.79 59.25 -29.30
C ALA A 132 28.84 58.38 -30.12
N ASN A 133 29.16 58.23 -31.41
CA ASN A 133 28.53 57.38 -32.43
C ASN A 133 27.49 56.40 -31.85
N ALA A 134 26.21 56.58 -32.22
CA ALA A 134 25.08 55.83 -31.70
C ALA A 134 25.44 54.35 -31.50
N LEU A 135 25.25 53.83 -30.29
CA LEU A 135 25.51 52.43 -29.96
C LEU A 135 24.79 51.58 -31.01
N PRO A 136 25.51 50.69 -31.75
CA PRO A 136 24.84 49.82 -32.69
C PRO A 136 23.79 49.03 -31.93
N LEU A 137 22.55 49.00 -32.46
CA LEU A 137 21.53 48.12 -31.91
C LEU A 137 22.11 46.70 -31.91
N PRO A 138 22.02 45.96 -30.79
CA PRO A 138 22.50 44.60 -30.77
C PRO A 138 21.75 43.85 -31.87
N SER A 139 22.45 43.47 -32.93
CA SER A 139 21.90 42.60 -33.96
C SER A 139 21.49 41.34 -33.23
N GLY A 140 20.18 41.14 -33.08
CA GLY A 140 19.60 40.06 -32.29
C GLY A 140 20.16 38.73 -32.74
N GLN A 141 21.16 38.23 -31.99
CA GLN A 141 21.67 36.89 -32.17
C GLN A 141 20.71 35.95 -31.46
N SER A 142 19.58 35.69 -32.14
CA SER A 142 18.73 34.54 -31.87
C SER A 142 19.50 33.28 -32.26
N ALA A 143 20.44 32.87 -31.42
CA ALA A 143 21.16 31.60 -31.56
C ALA A 143 20.96 30.81 -30.26
N ASN A 144 19.76 30.27 -30.09
CA ASN A 144 19.50 29.02 -29.39
C ASN A 144 18.15 28.50 -29.87
N GLN A 145 18.16 27.94 -31.09
CA GLN A 145 17.16 26.96 -31.49
C GLN A 145 17.68 25.57 -31.10
N ARG A 146 16.78 24.84 -30.43
CA ARG A 146 16.81 23.41 -30.06
C ARG A 146 17.54 23.01 -28.79
#